data_AF-A0A8J8FV78-F1
#
_entry.id   AF-A0A8J8FV78-F1
#
_cell.length_a   1.000
_cell.length_b   1.000
_cell.length_c   1.000
_cell.angle_alpha   90.00
_cell.angle_beta   90.00
_cell.angle_gamma   90.00
#
_symmetry.space_group_name_H-M   'P 1'
#
loop_
_entity.id
_entity.type
_entity.pdbx_description
1 polymer ?
#
loop_
_entity_poly.entity_id
_entity_poly.type
_entity_poly.pdbx_seq_one_letter_code
_entity_poly.pdbx_strand_id
1 'polypeptide(L)'
;MTRLTRFARETVGLEEIGLGTVENPEEYLAWASSKTGPGVVDDIYLSLKGAAGALTVRIDRDEFHIVLGGAYRDRDEIEAALAHELAHIKQHTEGLFPYGLKYPAGATRAVLLPLEIGAEELVLRELPEIALTRARMATREARRWERTGNPAVDLDNSLVSVPITLAFERIGLDAKIPQPEVDEPYATVRRTLVRAARTTDPWNRKEVEAYCRMAAAEVAELLTHHPETPHTTPHRSSR
;
A
#
# COMPACT_ATOMS: atom_id res chain seq x y z
N MET A 1 -11.33 17.63 -9.89
CA MET A 1 -10.32 16.56 -9.80
C MET A 1 -9.36 16.68 -10.99
N THR A 2 -8.07 16.78 -10.73
CA THR A 2 -7.01 16.81 -11.76
C THR A 2 -6.70 15.38 -12.20
N ARG A 3 -6.84 15.08 -13.50
CA ARG A 3 -6.48 13.78 -14.13
C ARG A 3 -5.10 13.30 -13.68
N LEU A 4 -4.93 12.05 -13.30
CA LEU A 4 -3.70 11.41 -12.83
C LEU A 4 -2.62 11.49 -13.90
N THR A 5 -2.98 11.32 -15.17
CA THR A 5 -2.07 11.55 -16.32
C THR A 5 -1.64 13.01 -16.43
N ARG A 6 -2.53 13.95 -16.10
CA ARG A 6 -2.23 15.38 -16.09
C ARG A 6 -1.36 15.73 -14.89
N PHE A 7 -1.69 15.25 -13.70
CA PHE A 7 -0.90 15.39 -12.47
C PHE A 7 0.52 14.81 -12.66
N ALA A 8 0.62 13.60 -13.23
CA ALA A 8 1.89 12.99 -13.60
C ALA A 8 2.73 13.90 -14.52
N ARG A 9 2.12 14.48 -15.56
CA ARG A 9 2.84 15.36 -16.50
C ARG A 9 3.18 16.73 -15.92
N GLU A 10 2.21 17.40 -15.31
CA GLU A 10 2.30 18.80 -14.89
C GLU A 10 2.98 18.98 -13.52
N THR A 11 2.82 18.02 -12.62
CA THR A 11 3.29 18.12 -11.22
C THR A 11 4.49 17.22 -10.98
N VAL A 12 4.53 16.07 -11.64
CA VAL A 12 5.56 15.03 -11.41
C VAL A 12 6.64 15.03 -12.52
N GLY A 13 6.48 15.84 -13.57
CA GLY A 13 7.45 15.91 -14.67
C GLY A 13 7.59 14.61 -15.47
N LEU A 14 6.59 13.73 -15.44
CA LEU A 14 6.59 12.48 -16.20
C LEU A 14 6.32 12.77 -17.68
N GLU A 15 7.39 13.02 -18.44
CA GLU A 15 7.34 13.17 -19.91
C GLU A 15 7.29 11.80 -20.62
N GLU A 16 7.83 10.74 -20.02
CA GLU A 16 7.83 9.36 -20.53
C GLU A 16 7.92 8.34 -19.36
N ILE A 17 7.30 7.15 -19.45
CA ILE A 17 7.47 6.08 -18.47
C ILE A 17 8.80 5.37 -18.74
N GLY A 18 9.86 5.80 -18.07
CA GLY A 18 11.14 5.10 -18.02
C GLY A 18 11.18 4.15 -16.81
N LEU A 19 11.19 2.85 -17.06
CA LEU A 19 11.48 1.84 -16.03
C LEU A 19 12.97 1.94 -15.68
N GLY A 20 13.31 2.60 -14.57
CA GLY A 20 14.65 2.59 -14.02
C GLY A 20 14.81 1.45 -13.01
N THR A 21 15.75 0.54 -13.26
CA THR A 21 16.23 -0.38 -12.22
C THR A 21 17.23 0.38 -11.36
N VAL A 22 17.19 0.25 -10.03
CA VAL A 22 18.28 0.76 -9.20
C VAL A 22 19.49 -0.12 -9.45
N GLU A 23 20.40 0.34 -10.33
CA GLU A 23 21.58 -0.41 -10.74
C GLU A 23 22.58 -0.60 -9.59
N ASN A 24 22.53 0.27 -8.57
CA ASN A 24 23.39 0.19 -7.38
C ASN A 24 22.59 0.43 -6.08
N PRO A 25 21.96 -0.63 -5.52
CA PRO A 25 21.13 -0.53 -4.32
C PRO A 25 21.86 0.03 -3.09
N GLU A 26 23.16 -0.27 -2.94
CA GLU A 26 23.96 0.17 -1.79
C GLU A 26 24.23 1.68 -1.82
N GLU A 27 24.49 2.25 -2.99
CA GLU A 27 24.63 3.70 -3.16
C GLU A 27 23.29 4.41 -2.96
N TYR A 28 22.19 3.84 -3.44
CA TYR A 28 20.85 4.37 -3.19
C TYR A 28 20.51 4.39 -1.70
N LEU A 29 20.86 3.34 -0.96
CA LEU A 29 20.65 3.26 0.49
C LEU A 29 21.51 4.26 1.26
N ALA A 30 22.79 4.38 0.91
CA ALA A 30 23.68 5.35 1.53
C ALA A 30 23.21 6.78 1.28
N TRP A 31 22.75 7.05 0.06
CA TRP A 31 22.16 8.33 -0.31
C TRP A 31 20.82 8.57 0.41
N ALA A 32 19.90 7.60 0.44
CA ALA A 32 18.59 7.72 1.09
C ALA A 32 18.75 7.96 2.60
N SER A 33 19.74 7.30 3.21
CA SER A 33 20.15 7.54 4.60
C SER A 33 20.59 8.97 4.88
N SER A 34 21.13 9.66 3.87
CA SER A 34 21.56 11.06 4.01
C SER A 34 20.40 12.06 3.87
N LYS A 35 19.22 11.62 3.41
CA LYS A 35 18.08 12.47 3.07
C LYS A 35 16.82 12.17 3.88
N THR A 36 16.71 10.98 4.44
CA THR A 36 15.51 10.50 5.15
C THR A 36 15.85 10.07 6.58
N GLY A 37 14.82 9.77 7.38
CA GLY A 37 15.02 9.25 8.74
C GLY A 37 15.46 7.78 8.75
N PRO A 38 16.15 7.32 9.81
CA PRO A 38 16.73 5.97 9.87
C PRO A 38 15.73 4.83 9.63
N GLY A 39 14.46 4.96 10.05
CA GLY A 39 13.43 3.93 9.79
C GLY A 39 13.02 3.81 8.31
N VAL A 40 13.12 4.88 7.52
CA VAL A 40 12.79 4.86 6.08
C VAL A 40 13.85 4.12 5.28
N VAL A 41 15.10 4.21 5.72
CA VAL A 41 16.23 3.51 5.11
C VAL A 41 16.11 2.00 5.28
N ASP A 42 15.72 1.54 6.47
CA ASP A 42 15.57 0.12 6.78
C ASP A 42 14.46 -0.52 5.91
N ASP A 43 13.36 0.19 5.65
CA ASP A 43 12.28 -0.27 4.77
C ASP A 43 12.72 -0.31 3.29
N ILE A 44 13.48 0.70 2.83
CA ILE A 44 14.11 0.69 1.51
C ILE A 44 15.07 -0.51 1.39
N TYR A 45 15.85 -0.79 2.43
CA TYR A 45 16.81 -1.89 2.46
C TYR A 45 16.14 -3.26 2.38
N LEU A 46 15.12 -3.49 3.20
CA LEU A 46 14.32 -4.72 3.19
C LEU A 46 13.65 -4.93 1.83
N SER A 47 13.15 -3.86 1.23
CA SER A 47 12.49 -3.93 -0.08
C SER A 47 13.49 -4.21 -1.21
N LEU A 48 14.63 -3.52 -1.27
CA LEU A 48 15.67 -3.76 -2.27
C LEU A 48 16.29 -5.16 -2.14
N LYS A 49 16.50 -5.65 -0.91
CA LYS A 49 16.97 -7.03 -0.65
C LYS A 49 15.94 -8.09 -1.04
N GLY A 50 14.66 -7.74 -1.10
CA GLY A 50 13.55 -8.57 -1.58
C GLY A 50 13.40 -8.62 -3.10
N ALA A 51 14.35 -8.07 -3.88
CA ALA A 51 14.31 -7.92 -5.34
C ALA A 51 13.25 -6.94 -5.87
N ALA A 52 12.84 -5.96 -5.06
CA ALA A 52 11.98 -4.84 -5.49
C ALA A 52 12.81 -3.73 -6.16
N GLY A 53 12.31 -3.14 -7.24
CA GLY A 53 12.87 -1.92 -7.82
C GLY A 53 12.46 -0.69 -7.02
N ALA A 54 13.14 0.44 -7.18
CA ALA A 54 12.70 1.72 -6.64
C ALA A 54 12.79 2.81 -7.70
N LEU A 55 11.77 3.66 -7.76
CA LEU A 55 11.70 4.83 -8.62
C LEU A 55 11.76 6.08 -7.75
N THR A 56 12.65 7.00 -8.09
CA THR A 56 12.65 8.33 -7.46
C THR A 56 11.87 9.30 -8.32
N VAL A 57 10.93 9.99 -7.68
CA VAL A 57 9.96 10.86 -8.31
C VAL A 57 10.05 12.23 -7.66
N ARG A 58 10.33 13.28 -8.44
CA ARG A 58 10.48 14.64 -7.93
C ARG A 58 9.28 15.49 -8.29
N ILE A 59 8.77 16.24 -7.31
CA ILE A 59 7.59 17.10 -7.43
C ILE A 59 7.94 18.44 -6.83
N ASP A 60 8.00 19.48 -7.66
CA ASP A 60 8.50 20.80 -7.28
C ASP A 60 9.86 20.73 -6.54
N ARG A 61 9.86 20.91 -5.22
CA ARG A 61 11.05 20.84 -4.34
C ARG A 61 11.12 19.57 -3.50
N ASP A 62 10.07 18.75 -3.55
CA ASP A 62 9.91 17.55 -2.76
C ASP A 62 10.29 16.32 -3.58
N GLU A 63 10.92 15.34 -2.94
CA GLU A 63 11.35 14.09 -3.57
C GLU A 63 10.66 12.91 -2.91
N PHE A 64 10.04 12.07 -3.73
CA PHE A 64 9.25 10.91 -3.37
C PHE A 64 9.96 9.66 -3.85
N HIS A 65 10.05 8.66 -2.98
CA HIS A 65 10.66 7.38 -3.28
C HIS A 65 9.56 6.33 -3.39
N ILE A 66 9.31 5.87 -4.60
CA ILE A 66 8.33 4.84 -4.89
C ILE A 66 9.05 3.51 -4.93
N VAL A 67 8.76 2.64 -3.97
CA VAL A 67 9.30 1.29 -3.95
C VAL A 67 8.33 0.38 -4.69
N LEU A 68 8.78 -0.14 -5.82
CA LEU A 68 8.01 -1.05 -6.65
C LEU A 68 8.35 -2.49 -6.25
N GLY A 69 7.49 -3.11 -5.43
CA GLY A 69 7.68 -4.46 -4.89
C GLY A 69 8.10 -5.51 -5.93
N GLY A 70 8.88 -6.52 -5.51
CA GLY A 70 9.43 -7.57 -6.39
C GLY A 70 8.41 -8.54 -7.01
N ALA A 71 7.10 -8.26 -6.88
CA ALA A 71 6.02 -9.10 -7.38
C ALA A 71 5.58 -8.75 -8.81
N TYR A 72 6.10 -7.66 -9.40
CA TYR A 72 5.72 -7.21 -10.75
C TYR A 72 6.49 -7.97 -11.82
N ARG A 73 5.74 -8.55 -12.75
CA ARG A 73 6.27 -9.56 -13.69
C ARG A 73 6.50 -9.02 -15.09
N ASP A 74 5.82 -7.93 -15.42
CA ASP A 74 5.81 -7.32 -16.74
C ASP A 74 5.62 -5.81 -16.63
N ARG A 75 5.73 -5.16 -17.79
CA ARG A 75 5.59 -3.71 -17.92
C ARG A 75 4.22 -3.22 -17.47
N ASP A 76 3.15 -3.94 -17.79
CA ASP A 76 1.78 -3.53 -17.48
C ASP A 76 1.56 -3.48 -15.96
N GLU A 77 2.09 -4.45 -15.22
CA GLU A 77 2.01 -4.48 -13.76
C GLU A 77 2.81 -3.35 -13.10
N ILE A 78 3.96 -3.00 -13.68
CA ILE A 78 4.74 -1.87 -13.17
C ILE A 78 4.02 -0.55 -13.45
N GLU A 79 3.47 -0.36 -14.64
CA GLU A 79 2.68 0.82 -14.98
C GLU A 79 1.45 0.95 -14.06
N ALA A 80 0.78 -0.17 -13.78
CA ALA A 80 -0.35 -0.21 -12.86
C ALA A 80 0.04 0.06 -11.40
N ALA A 81 1.20 -0.42 -10.94
CA ALA A 81 1.73 -0.10 -9.62
C ALA A 81 2.11 1.38 -9.51
N LEU A 82 2.83 1.92 -10.51
CA LEU A 82 3.21 3.32 -10.54
C LEU A 82 2.00 4.25 -10.54
N ALA A 83 0.93 3.93 -11.28
CA ALA A 83 -0.30 4.70 -11.26
C ALA A 83 -0.93 4.79 -9.86
N HIS A 84 -0.94 3.67 -9.12
CA HIS A 84 -1.41 3.61 -7.73
C HIS A 84 -0.59 4.53 -6.81
N GLU A 85 0.73 4.44 -6.92
CA GLU A 85 1.66 5.24 -6.11
C GLU A 85 1.57 6.75 -6.44
N LEU A 86 1.38 7.11 -7.71
CA LEU A 86 1.12 8.49 -8.11
C LEU A 86 -0.21 9.02 -7.54
N ALA A 87 -1.22 8.16 -7.39
CA ALA A 87 -2.46 8.54 -6.74
C ALA A 87 -2.26 8.80 -5.24
N HIS A 88 -1.41 8.03 -4.55
CA HIS A 88 -1.01 8.31 -3.17
C HIS A 88 -0.25 9.62 -3.02
N ILE A 89 0.70 9.89 -3.92
CA ILE A 89 1.40 11.17 -3.95
C ILE A 89 0.40 12.32 -4.10
N LYS A 90 -0.59 12.20 -5.00
CA LYS A 90 -1.64 13.20 -5.14
C LYS A 90 -2.40 13.41 -3.82
N GLN A 91 -2.82 12.33 -3.17
CA GLN A 91 -3.48 12.42 -1.86
C GLN A 91 -2.60 13.09 -0.81
N HIS A 92 -1.28 12.86 -0.85
CA HIS A 92 -0.31 13.53 0.01
C HIS A 92 -0.25 15.04 -0.27
N THR A 93 -0.16 15.45 -1.53
CA THR A 93 -0.15 16.88 -1.92
C THR A 93 -1.45 17.60 -1.56
N GLU A 94 -2.58 16.88 -1.50
CA GLU A 94 -3.87 17.40 -1.04
C GLU A 94 -4.01 17.38 0.51
N GLY A 95 -2.97 16.94 1.22
CA GLY A 95 -2.93 16.95 2.69
C GLY A 95 -3.89 15.94 3.34
N LEU A 96 -4.19 14.84 2.65
CA LEU A 96 -5.11 13.80 3.11
C LEU A 96 -4.45 12.80 4.06
N PHE A 97 -3.12 12.67 4.00
CA PHE A 97 -2.39 11.82 4.93
C PHE A 97 -2.46 12.41 6.35
N PRO A 98 -2.84 11.60 7.35
CA PRO A 98 -3.01 12.07 8.72
C PRO A 98 -1.67 12.46 9.36
N TYR A 99 -1.63 13.63 9.98
CA TYR A 99 -0.49 14.08 10.77
C TYR A 99 -0.50 13.42 12.17
N GLY A 100 0.65 12.92 12.62
CA GLY A 100 0.83 12.46 14.01
C GLY A 100 0.50 11.00 14.28
N LEU A 101 0.20 10.19 13.25
CA LEU A 101 0.23 8.74 13.41
C LEU A 101 1.69 8.28 13.53
N LYS A 102 2.04 7.77 14.71
CA LYS A 102 3.37 7.20 14.93
C LYS A 102 3.49 5.86 14.20
N TYR A 103 4.67 5.61 13.66
CA TYR A 103 5.04 4.30 13.13
C TYR A 103 4.91 3.21 14.21
N PRO A 104 4.54 1.95 13.88
CA PRO A 104 4.17 1.43 12.54
C PRO A 104 2.70 1.69 12.14
N ALA A 105 1.87 2.23 13.03
CA ALA A 105 0.44 2.44 12.76
C ALA A 105 0.18 3.43 11.61
N GLY A 106 1.10 4.36 11.32
CA GLY A 106 1.00 5.26 10.16
C GLY A 106 1.39 4.62 8.81
N ALA A 107 1.84 3.36 8.79
CA ALA A 107 2.39 2.69 7.61
C ALA A 107 1.66 1.38 7.23
N THR A 108 0.61 0.99 7.96
CA THR A 108 -0.15 -0.24 7.67
C THR A 108 -1.37 0.04 6.81
N ARG A 109 -1.65 -0.87 5.87
CA ARG A 109 -2.81 -0.79 4.97
C ARG A 109 -4.11 -0.69 5.76
N ALA A 110 -4.19 -1.41 6.88
CA ALA A 110 -5.34 -1.37 7.78
C ALA A 110 -5.69 0.04 8.25
N VAL A 111 -4.70 0.87 8.56
CA VAL A 111 -4.92 2.23 9.08
C VAL A 111 -5.18 3.24 7.98
N LEU A 112 -4.56 3.04 6.81
CA LEU A 112 -4.69 3.93 5.65
C LEU A 112 -5.73 3.47 4.63
N LEU A 113 -6.58 2.50 4.98
CA LEU A 113 -7.48 1.81 4.03
C LEU A 113 -8.34 2.76 3.15
N PRO A 114 -8.89 3.89 3.63
CA PRO A 114 -9.56 4.85 2.75
C PRO A 114 -8.64 5.40 1.67
N LEU A 115 -7.40 5.77 2.01
CA LEU A 115 -6.45 6.30 1.04
C LEU A 115 -6.12 5.26 -0.03
N GLU A 116 -5.95 3.99 0.36
CA GLU A 116 -5.78 2.85 -0.56
C GLU A 116 -6.97 2.71 -1.52
N ILE A 117 -8.20 2.80 -1.00
CA ILE A 117 -9.42 2.76 -1.82
C ILE A 117 -9.47 3.97 -2.77
N GLY A 118 -9.14 5.16 -2.27
CA GLY A 118 -9.16 6.39 -3.07
C GLY A 118 -8.12 6.39 -4.19
N ALA A 119 -6.96 5.80 -3.94
CA ALA A 119 -5.92 5.62 -4.95
C ALA A 119 -6.41 4.70 -6.07
N GLU A 120 -6.94 3.52 -5.72
CA GLU A 120 -7.53 2.60 -6.70
C GLU A 120 -8.73 3.23 -7.45
N GLU A 121 -9.62 3.93 -6.74
CA GLU A 121 -10.78 4.61 -7.34
C GLU A 121 -10.35 5.63 -8.39
N LEU A 122 -9.30 6.41 -8.11
CA LEU A 122 -8.76 7.38 -9.04
C LEU A 122 -8.14 6.69 -10.26
N VAL A 123 -7.28 5.69 -10.02
CA VAL A 123 -6.61 4.91 -11.06
C VAL A 123 -7.64 4.30 -12.01
N LEU A 124 -8.66 3.63 -11.49
CA LEU A 124 -9.70 2.99 -12.29
C LEU A 124 -10.53 3.98 -13.11
N ARG A 125 -10.79 5.18 -12.58
CA ARG A 125 -11.54 6.22 -13.30
C ARG A 125 -10.75 6.87 -14.42
N GLU A 126 -9.46 7.06 -14.21
CA GLU A 126 -8.65 7.93 -15.07
C GLU A 126 -7.79 7.14 -16.04
N LEU A 127 -7.49 5.88 -15.72
CA LEU A 127 -6.75 4.93 -16.52
C LEU A 127 -7.51 3.57 -16.55
N PRO A 128 -8.71 3.50 -17.14
CA PRO A 128 -9.52 2.27 -17.16
C PRO A 128 -8.82 1.09 -17.84
N GLU A 129 -7.85 1.35 -18.72
CA GLU A 129 -7.04 0.33 -19.39
C GLU A 129 -6.19 -0.52 -18.42
N ILE A 130 -5.77 0.04 -17.28
CA ILE A 130 -5.00 -0.71 -16.27
C ILE A 130 -5.87 -1.40 -15.22
N ALA A 131 -7.20 -1.21 -15.26
CA ALA A 131 -8.14 -1.81 -14.32
C ALA A 131 -8.04 -3.35 -14.26
N LEU A 132 -7.94 -3.98 -15.42
CA LEU A 132 -7.80 -5.44 -15.51
C LEU A 132 -6.46 -5.90 -14.91
N THR A 133 -5.40 -5.12 -15.08
CA THR A 133 -4.09 -5.42 -14.50
C THR A 133 -4.12 -5.30 -12.98
N ARG A 134 -4.67 -4.23 -12.42
CA ARG A 134 -4.88 -4.08 -10.96
C ARG A 134 -5.69 -5.24 -10.37
N ALA A 135 -6.81 -5.60 -11.01
CA ALA A 135 -7.64 -6.72 -10.56
C ALA A 135 -6.89 -8.07 -10.60
N ARG A 136 -6.08 -8.31 -11.64
CA ARG A 136 -5.23 -9.52 -11.74
C ARG A 136 -4.16 -9.56 -10.66
N MET A 137 -3.49 -8.43 -10.39
CA MET A 137 -2.48 -8.32 -9.33
C MET A 137 -3.08 -8.64 -7.96
N ALA A 138 -4.18 -7.98 -7.61
CA ALA A 138 -4.87 -8.22 -6.33
C ALA A 138 -5.40 -9.66 -6.21
N THR A 139 -5.94 -10.23 -7.29
CA THR A 139 -6.37 -11.64 -7.32
C THR A 139 -5.21 -12.59 -7.04
N ARG A 140 -4.04 -12.31 -7.61
CA ARG A 140 -2.85 -13.14 -7.43
C ARG A 140 -2.33 -13.03 -6.01
N GLU A 141 -2.27 -11.82 -5.44
CA GLU A 141 -1.83 -11.60 -4.07
C GLU A 141 -2.77 -12.26 -3.07
N ALA A 142 -4.09 -12.10 -3.24
CA ALA A 142 -5.10 -12.76 -2.40
C ALA A 142 -4.98 -14.29 -2.43
N ARG A 143 -4.61 -14.89 -3.58
CA ARG A 143 -4.42 -16.35 -3.72
C ARG A 143 -3.11 -16.87 -3.12
N ARG A 144 -2.12 -16.00 -2.92
CA ARG A 144 -0.83 -16.33 -2.32
C ARG A 144 -0.77 -16.03 -0.83
N TRP A 145 -1.88 -15.56 -0.28
CA TRP A 145 -1.99 -15.26 1.13
C TRP A 145 -1.68 -16.51 1.96
N GLU A 146 -0.76 -16.35 2.90
CA GLU A 146 -0.39 -17.35 3.91
C GLU A 146 -0.21 -16.64 5.25
N ARG A 147 -0.53 -17.33 6.35
CA ARG A 147 -0.28 -16.80 7.70
C ARG A 147 1.21 -16.76 7.98
N THR A 148 1.68 -15.60 8.42
CA THR A 148 3.07 -15.36 8.82
C THR A 148 3.29 -15.58 10.31
N GLY A 149 2.22 -15.52 11.11
CA GLY A 149 2.30 -15.55 12.57
C GLY A 149 2.58 -14.17 13.19
N ASN A 150 2.79 -13.14 12.36
CA ASN A 150 2.82 -11.75 12.80
C ASN A 150 1.40 -11.15 12.63
N PRO A 151 0.72 -10.76 13.72
CA PRO A 151 -0.67 -10.29 13.67
C PRO A 151 -0.88 -9.03 12.80
N ALA A 152 0.09 -8.11 12.78
CA ALA A 152 0.01 -6.90 11.97
C ALA A 152 0.08 -7.24 10.47
N VAL A 153 1.05 -8.08 10.12
CA VAL A 153 1.26 -8.54 8.73
C VAL A 153 0.09 -9.38 8.26
N ASP A 154 -0.42 -10.28 9.10
CA ASP A 154 -1.57 -11.14 8.77
C ASP A 154 -2.85 -10.32 8.55
N LEU A 155 -3.08 -9.27 9.36
CA LEU A 155 -4.17 -8.33 9.14
C LEU A 155 -4.02 -7.57 7.81
N ASP A 156 -2.87 -6.98 7.54
CA ASP A 156 -2.63 -6.23 6.30
C ASP A 156 -2.73 -7.09 5.04
N ASN A 157 -2.21 -8.32 5.12
CA ASN A 157 -2.31 -9.31 4.05
C ASN A 157 -3.77 -9.74 3.83
N SER A 158 -4.59 -9.81 4.89
CA SER A 158 -6.02 -10.12 4.76
C SER A 158 -6.83 -9.02 4.06
N LEU A 159 -6.31 -7.80 4.04
CA LEU A 159 -6.93 -6.64 3.41
C LEU A 159 -6.46 -6.44 1.96
N VAL A 160 -5.55 -7.26 1.44
CA VAL A 160 -4.86 -7.01 0.16
C VAL A 160 -5.79 -6.75 -1.04
N SER A 161 -6.92 -7.45 -1.12
CA SER A 161 -7.90 -7.26 -2.19
C SER A 161 -9.02 -6.27 -1.86
N VAL A 162 -9.09 -5.77 -0.62
CA VAL A 162 -10.17 -4.87 -0.17
C VAL A 162 -10.13 -3.53 -0.90
N PRO A 163 -9.00 -2.80 -1.01
CA PRO A 163 -8.96 -1.49 -1.65
C PRO A 163 -9.55 -1.51 -3.05
N ILE A 164 -9.04 -2.41 -3.89
CA ILE A 164 -9.47 -2.55 -5.27
C ILE A 164 -10.93 -3.01 -5.35
N THR A 165 -11.37 -3.95 -4.51
CA THR A 165 -12.77 -4.42 -4.51
C THR A 165 -13.73 -3.26 -4.21
N LEU A 166 -13.45 -2.48 -3.17
CA LEU A 166 -14.31 -1.34 -2.82
C LEU A 166 -14.22 -0.21 -3.84
N ALA A 167 -13.07 0.00 -4.47
CA ALA A 167 -12.93 0.95 -5.56
C ALA A 167 -13.80 0.57 -6.76
N PHE A 168 -13.77 -0.70 -7.19
CA PHE A 168 -14.66 -1.25 -8.23
C PHE A 168 -16.14 -1.00 -7.91
N GLU A 169 -16.58 -1.33 -6.69
CA GLU A 169 -17.95 -1.08 -6.23
C GLU A 169 -18.34 0.41 -6.30
N ARG A 170 -17.47 1.32 -5.84
CA ARG A 170 -17.72 2.78 -5.82
C ARG A 170 -17.84 3.40 -7.20
N ILE A 171 -17.25 2.79 -8.22
CA ILE A 171 -17.34 3.26 -9.62
C ILE A 171 -18.33 2.45 -10.46
N GLY A 172 -19.07 1.51 -9.85
CA GLY A 172 -20.10 0.73 -10.51
C GLY A 172 -19.57 -0.35 -11.46
N LEU A 173 -18.35 -0.84 -11.23
CA LEU A 173 -17.78 -1.96 -11.99
C LEU A 173 -17.91 -3.27 -11.20
N ASP A 174 -18.34 -4.34 -11.86
CA ASP A 174 -18.44 -5.67 -11.25
C ASP A 174 -17.14 -6.46 -11.47
N ALA A 175 -16.28 -6.48 -10.46
CA ALA A 175 -15.10 -7.34 -10.43
C ALA A 175 -15.12 -8.21 -9.18
N LYS A 176 -15.21 -9.53 -9.38
CA LYS A 176 -15.12 -10.52 -8.31
C LYS A 176 -13.66 -10.83 -8.02
N ILE A 177 -13.07 -10.07 -7.12
CA ILE A 177 -11.71 -10.30 -6.63
C ILE A 177 -11.82 -11.18 -5.37
N PRO A 178 -11.14 -12.34 -5.32
CA PRO A 178 -11.19 -13.20 -4.15
C PRO A 178 -10.61 -12.46 -2.93
N GLN A 179 -11.20 -12.75 -1.78
CA GLN A 179 -10.78 -12.21 -0.51
C GLN A 179 -10.13 -13.31 0.33
N PRO A 180 -8.98 -13.05 0.99
CA PRO A 180 -8.42 -14.01 1.93
C PRO A 180 -9.43 -14.39 3.02
N GLU A 181 -9.50 -15.68 3.33
CA GLU A 181 -10.22 -16.19 4.49
C GLU A 181 -9.38 -15.92 5.74
N VAL A 182 -10.01 -15.44 6.80
CA VAL A 182 -9.31 -15.01 8.02
C VAL A 182 -10.12 -15.46 9.22
N ASP A 183 -9.46 -16.06 10.20
CA ASP A 183 -10.11 -16.48 11.44
C ASP A 183 -10.10 -15.36 12.48
N GLU A 184 -10.78 -15.59 13.61
CA GLU A 184 -10.72 -14.70 14.75
C GLU A 184 -9.30 -14.66 15.36
N PRO A 185 -8.89 -13.52 15.94
CA PRO A 185 -9.63 -12.25 16.09
C PRO A 185 -9.61 -11.34 14.84
N TYR A 186 -8.79 -11.66 13.84
CA TYR A 186 -8.55 -10.81 12.67
C TYR A 186 -9.81 -10.54 11.86
N ALA A 187 -10.69 -11.54 11.76
CA ALA A 187 -11.97 -11.42 11.07
C ALA A 187 -12.83 -10.27 11.62
N THR A 188 -12.85 -10.10 12.95
CA THR A 188 -13.61 -9.02 13.59
C THR A 188 -13.05 -7.65 13.26
N VAL A 189 -11.75 -7.44 13.49
CA VAL A 189 -11.07 -6.17 13.18
C VAL A 189 -11.24 -5.82 11.71
N ARG A 190 -10.99 -6.78 10.82
CA ARG A 190 -11.20 -6.62 9.38
C ARG A 190 -12.62 -6.17 9.03
N ARG A 191 -13.66 -6.80 9.58
CA ARG A 191 -15.06 -6.41 9.34
C ARG A 191 -15.32 -4.97 9.78
N THR A 192 -14.82 -4.57 10.95
CA THR A 192 -14.94 -3.20 11.46
C THR A 192 -14.29 -2.19 10.50
N LEU A 193 -13.03 -2.44 10.13
CA LEU A 193 -12.25 -1.58 9.23
C LEU A 193 -12.90 -1.45 7.84
N VAL A 194 -13.32 -2.56 7.24
CA VAL A 194 -13.96 -2.59 5.92
C VAL A 194 -15.29 -1.84 5.94
N ARG A 195 -16.11 -2.04 7.00
CA ARG A 195 -17.40 -1.36 7.14
C ARG A 195 -17.23 0.15 7.24
N ALA A 196 -16.28 0.62 8.04
CA ALA A 196 -16.02 2.05 8.17
C ALA A 196 -15.44 2.65 6.87
N ALA A 197 -14.54 1.94 6.20
CA ALA A 197 -13.91 2.42 4.98
C ALA A 197 -14.91 2.56 3.81
N ARG A 198 -15.91 1.68 3.74
CA ARG A 198 -17.01 1.74 2.75
C ARG A 198 -17.75 3.08 2.75
N THR A 199 -17.90 3.71 3.92
CA THR A 199 -18.64 4.98 4.06
C THR A 199 -17.73 6.20 4.16
N THR A 200 -16.41 6.00 4.21
CA THR A 200 -15.43 7.09 4.29
C THR A 200 -15.19 7.66 2.90
N ASP A 201 -15.29 8.98 2.74
CA ASP A 201 -14.78 9.66 1.54
C ASP A 201 -13.24 9.76 1.61
N PRO A 202 -12.50 9.06 0.73
CA PRO A 202 -11.04 9.04 0.77
C PRO A 202 -10.40 10.36 0.34
N TRP A 203 -11.20 11.31 -0.17
CA TRP A 203 -10.77 12.66 -0.54
C TRP A 203 -11.23 13.72 0.48
N ASN A 204 -11.88 13.31 1.57
CA ASN A 204 -12.24 14.19 2.69
C ASN A 204 -11.28 14.01 3.86
N ARG A 205 -10.40 15.00 4.06
CA ARG A 205 -9.40 14.99 5.14
C ARG A 205 -9.98 14.66 6.53
N LYS A 206 -11.12 15.22 6.90
CA LYS A 206 -11.70 15.01 8.25
C LYS A 206 -12.17 13.58 8.43
N GLU A 207 -12.75 12.99 7.40
CA GLU A 207 -13.24 11.61 7.42
C GLU A 207 -12.06 10.63 7.43
N VAL A 208 -11.03 10.87 6.61
CA VAL A 208 -9.79 10.09 6.63
C VAL A 208 -9.13 10.14 8.00
N GLU A 209 -8.95 11.33 8.59
CA GLU A 209 -8.37 11.46 9.93
C GLU A 209 -9.19 10.73 11.01
N ALA A 210 -10.52 10.77 10.93
CA ALA A 210 -11.39 10.07 11.87
C ALA A 210 -11.27 8.54 11.70
N TYR A 211 -11.23 8.05 10.46
CA TYR A 211 -11.00 6.64 10.15
C TYR A 211 -9.67 6.18 10.72
N CYS A 212 -8.57 6.89 10.43
CA CYS A 212 -7.24 6.42 10.81
C CYS A 212 -7.06 6.38 12.34
N ARG A 213 -7.68 7.29 13.09
CA ARG A 213 -7.64 7.24 14.58
C ARG A 213 -8.38 6.02 15.12
N MET A 214 -9.55 5.71 14.57
CA MET A 214 -10.31 4.52 14.93
C MET A 214 -9.53 3.25 14.57
N ALA A 215 -9.03 3.17 13.33
CA ALA A 215 -8.29 2.02 12.86
C ALA A 215 -7.01 1.77 13.66
N ALA A 216 -6.28 2.83 14.02
CA ALA A 216 -5.09 2.71 14.87
C ALA A 216 -5.44 2.14 16.26
N ALA A 217 -6.60 2.47 16.83
CA ALA A 217 -7.04 1.91 18.11
C ALA A 217 -7.38 0.42 17.99
N GLU A 218 -8.13 0.02 16.95
CA GLU A 218 -8.49 -1.38 16.68
C GLU A 218 -7.24 -2.24 16.44
N VAL A 219 -6.28 -1.74 15.66
CA VAL A 219 -5.01 -2.44 15.41
C VAL A 219 -4.17 -2.52 16.69
N ALA A 220 -4.10 -1.46 17.49
CA ALA A 220 -3.37 -1.49 18.75
C ALA A 220 -3.96 -2.50 19.76
N GLU A 221 -5.29 -2.59 19.84
CA GLU A 221 -5.98 -3.58 20.67
C GLU A 221 -5.66 -5.01 20.23
N LEU A 222 -5.74 -5.28 18.92
CA LEU A 222 -5.34 -6.57 18.34
C LEU A 222 -3.91 -6.97 18.73
N LEU A 223 -2.95 -6.05 18.58
CA LEU A 223 -1.54 -6.30 18.88
C LEU A 223 -1.26 -6.49 20.38
N THR A 224 -2.02 -5.82 21.24
CA THR A 224 -1.85 -5.93 22.70
C THR A 224 -2.36 -7.28 23.24
N HIS A 225 -3.44 -7.80 22.66
CA HIS A 225 -4.05 -9.06 23.10
C HIS A 225 -3.49 -10.31 22.40
N HIS A 226 -2.76 -10.12 21.30
CA HIS A 226 -2.16 -11.20 20.52
C HIS A 226 -0.71 -10.86 20.15
N PRO A 227 0.22 -10.84 21.13
CA PRO A 227 1.63 -10.57 20.83
C PRO A 227 2.19 -11.65 19.89
N GLU A 228 3.19 -11.27 19.09
CA GLU A 228 3.88 -12.17 18.17
C GLU A 228 4.28 -13.47 18.86
N THR A 229 3.86 -14.61 18.31
CA THR A 229 4.43 -15.90 18.73
C THR A 229 5.87 -15.97 18.22
N PRO A 230 6.87 -16.08 19.11
CA PRO A 230 8.26 -16.17 18.67
C PRO A 230 8.44 -17.38 17.76
N HIS A 231 9.09 -17.16 16.61
CA HIS A 231 9.44 -18.22 15.68
C HIS A 231 10.32 -19.26 16.40
N THR A 232 9.74 -20.40 16.76
CA THR A 232 10.54 -21.60 17.00
C THR A 232 11.04 -22.07 15.64
N THR A 233 12.27 -21.69 15.30
CA THR A 233 13.01 -22.31 14.20
C THR A 233 12.96 -23.83 14.45
N PRO A 234 12.46 -24.66 13.53
CA PRO A 234 12.55 -26.10 13.71
C PRO A 234 14.03 -26.47 13.68
N HIS A 235 14.56 -26.83 14.85
CA HIS A 235 15.85 -27.47 14.97
C HIS A 235 15.78 -28.74 14.12
N ARG A 236 16.40 -28.72 12.93
CA ARG A 236 16.68 -29.94 12.18
C ARG A 236 17.60 -30.79 13.06
N SER A 237 16.99 -31.74 13.77
CA SER A 237 17.69 -32.90 14.30
C SER A 237 18.13 -33.73 13.09
N SER A 238 19.37 -33.54 12.67
CA SER A 238 20.06 -34.48 11.80
C SER A 238 20.13 -35.85 12.48
N ARG A 239 19.46 -36.83 11.87
CA ARG A 239 19.85 -38.25 11.92
C ARG A 239 19.99 -38.73 10.49
#